data_AF-A0A349ME49-F1
#
_entry.id   AF-A0A349ME49-F1
#
_cell.length_a   1.000
_cell.length_b   1.000
_cell.length_c   1.000
_cell.angle_alpha   90.00
_cell.angle_beta   90.00
_cell.angle_gamma   90.00
#
_symmetry.space_group_name_H-M   'P 1'
#
loop_
_entity.id
_entity.type
_entity.pdbx_description
1 polymer ?
#
loop_
_entity_poly.entity_id
_entity_poly.type
_entity_poly.pdbx_seq_one_letter_code
_entity_poly.pdbx_strand_id
1 'polypeptide(L)'
;SDYCPNGIQVRGSRNIKRIVTGVSACLELFQAAADQKADLVLVHHGLFWEKDSRIVQGSLKKRLQVLMEHNLSLMAFHLPL
;
A
#
# COMPACT_ATOMS: atom_id res chain seq x y z
N SER A 1 -21.39 -2.68 -1.69
CA SER A 1 -20.18 -2.02 -2.21
C SER A 1 -19.07 -2.18 -1.20
N ASP A 2 -17.81 -2.08 -1.61
CA ASP A 2 -16.68 -2.07 -0.68
C ASP A 2 -16.48 -0.67 -0.08
N TYR A 3 -15.79 -0.59 1.07
CA TYR A 3 -15.48 0.63 1.81
C TYR A 3 -14.13 1.25 1.41
N CYS A 4 -13.40 0.58 0.52
CA CYS A 4 -12.13 1.04 -0.03
C CYS A 4 -11.99 0.61 -1.50
N PRO A 5 -11.12 1.26 -2.30
CA PRO A 5 -10.86 0.83 -3.66
C PRO A 5 -10.05 -0.47 -3.65
N ASN A 6 -10.64 -1.51 -4.28
CA ASN A 6 -9.96 -2.77 -4.56
C ASN A 6 -9.02 -2.61 -5.77
N GLY A 7 -7.87 -3.29 -5.72
CA GLY A 7 -6.83 -3.24 -6.74
C GLY A 7 -5.67 -2.30 -6.37
N ILE A 8 -5.04 -1.69 -7.38
CA ILE A 8 -3.85 -0.85 -7.18
C ILE A 8 -4.27 0.48 -6.54
N GLN A 9 -3.72 0.77 -5.36
CA GLN A 9 -3.95 2.02 -4.63
C GLN A 9 -2.81 3.02 -4.81
N VAL A 10 -1.57 2.54 -4.85
CA VAL A 10 -0.37 3.35 -5.12
C VAL A 10 0.44 2.63 -6.18
N ARG A 11 0.83 3.33 -7.24
CA ARG A 11 1.57 2.74 -8.36
C ARG A 11 3.06 3.08 -8.23
N GLY A 12 3.90 2.06 -8.20
CA GLY A 12 5.35 2.16 -8.27
C GLY A 12 5.89 1.40 -9.49
N SER A 13 6.73 0.39 -9.24
CA SER A 13 7.35 -0.45 -10.28
C SER A 13 6.33 -1.05 -11.25
N ARG A 14 6.64 -0.98 -12.55
CA ARG A 14 5.86 -1.65 -13.61
C ARG A 14 6.21 -3.13 -13.77
N ASN A 15 7.39 -3.55 -13.29
CA ASN A 15 7.88 -4.91 -13.43
C ASN A 15 7.90 -5.55 -12.04
N ILE A 16 6.95 -6.46 -11.79
CA ILE A 16 6.78 -7.07 -10.47
C ILE A 16 7.48 -8.43 -10.46
N LYS A 17 8.57 -8.54 -9.70
CA LYS A 17 9.33 -9.78 -9.48
C LYS A 17 9.21 -10.29 -8.06
N ARG A 18 9.08 -9.38 -7.08
CA ARG A 18 8.93 -9.72 -5.66
C ARG A 18 7.69 -9.06 -5.08
N ILE A 19 6.84 -9.88 -4.47
CA ILE A 19 5.64 -9.45 -3.76
C ILE A 19 5.85 -9.72 -2.28
N VAL A 20 5.53 -8.73 -1.44
CA VAL A 20 5.39 -8.89 0.00
C VAL A 20 3.91 -8.79 0.34
N THR A 21 3.44 -9.65 1.25
CA THR A 21 2.04 -9.65 1.68
C THR A 21 1.93 -9.26 3.15
N GLY A 22 0.84 -8.62 3.53
CA GLY A 22 0.51 -8.35 4.92
C GLY A 22 -0.98 -8.14 5.12
N VAL A 23 -1.44 -8.05 6.37
CA VAL A 23 -2.87 -7.81 6.65
C VAL A 23 -3.22 -6.34 6.38
N SER A 24 -2.39 -5.41 6.86
CA SER A 24 -2.69 -3.97 6.84
C SER A 24 -1.55 -3.15 6.25
N ALA A 25 -1.89 -2.09 5.51
CA ALA A 25 -0.98 -1.07 4.97
C ALA A 25 -0.39 -0.15 6.08
N CYS A 26 0.39 -0.72 7.00
CA CYS A 26 1.11 0.02 8.03
C CYS A 26 2.53 0.41 7.57
N LEU A 27 3.15 1.36 8.28
CA LEU A 27 4.46 1.88 7.93
C LEU A 27 5.55 0.81 8.06
N GLU A 28 5.45 -0.03 9.09
CA GLU A 28 6.38 -1.10 9.41
C GLU A 28 6.41 -2.16 8.29
N LEU A 29 5.24 -2.50 7.74
CA LEU A 29 5.15 -3.40 6.58
C LEU A 29 5.85 -2.81 5.36
N PHE A 30 5.65 -1.51 5.10
CA PHE A 30 6.28 -0.85 3.95
C PHE A 30 7.80 -0.75 4.10
N GLN A 31 8.30 -0.48 5.31
CA GLN A 31 9.73 -0.49 5.57
C GLN A 31 10.33 -1.89 5.39
N ALA A 32 9.69 -2.93 5.94
CA ALA A 32 10.14 -4.31 5.76
C ALA A 32 10.10 -4.74 4.28
N ALA A 33 9.08 -4.31 3.52
CA ALA A 33 8.99 -4.59 2.10
C ALA A 33 10.09 -3.87 1.29
N ALA A 34 10.42 -2.63 1.66
CA ALA A 34 11.52 -1.88 1.07
C ALA A 34 12.88 -2.55 1.34
N ASP A 35 13.13 -2.98 2.58
CA ASP A 35 14.36 -3.69 2.96
C ASP A 35 14.54 -4.99 2.18
N GLN A 36 13.43 -5.69 1.92
CA GLN A 36 13.39 -6.88 1.09
C GLN A 36 13.43 -6.59 -0.40
N LYS A 37 13.50 -5.33 -0.83
CA LYS A 37 13.44 -4.90 -2.24
C LYS A 37 12.25 -5.52 -2.97
N ALA A 38 11.06 -5.40 -2.38
CA ALA A 38 9.82 -5.76 -3.03
C ALA A 38 9.50 -4.78 -4.17
N ASP A 39 8.69 -5.22 -5.13
CA ASP A 39 8.12 -4.36 -6.18
C ASP A 39 6.66 -4.01 -5.87
N LEU A 40 5.97 -4.89 -5.14
CA LEU A 40 4.57 -4.75 -4.78
C LEU A 40 4.31 -5.26 -3.36
N VAL A 41 3.49 -4.53 -2.61
CA VAL A 41 2.88 -4.96 -1.36
C VAL A 41 1.40 -5.26 -1.60
N LEU A 42 0.96 -6.46 -1.23
CA LEU A 42 -0.43 -6.90 -1.32
C LEU A 42 -1.02 -7.00 0.09
N VAL A 43 -2.15 -6.32 0.33
CA VAL A 43 -2.80 -6.29 1.65
C VAL A 43 -4.31 -6.52 1.60
N HIS A 44 -4.89 -6.85 2.75
CA HIS A 44 -6.34 -6.84 2.93
C HIS A 44 -6.85 -5.40 3.22
N HIS A 45 -6.25 -4.73 4.20
CA HIS A 45 -6.61 -3.35 4.57
C HIS A 45 -5.67 -2.33 3.93
N GLY A 46 -6.16 -1.62 2.91
CA GLY A 46 -5.41 -0.59 2.17
C GLY A 46 -5.32 0.77 2.89
N LEU A 47 -4.88 1.80 2.15
CA LEU A 47 -4.69 3.16 2.64
C LEU A 47 -5.93 4.05 2.54
N PHE A 48 -6.83 3.80 1.59
CA PHE A 48 -7.87 4.76 1.21
C PHE A 48 -9.27 4.26 1.55
N TRP A 49 -9.76 4.57 2.75
CA TRP A 49 -11.15 4.26 3.12
C TRP A 49 -12.09 5.40 2.71
N GLU A 50 -13.38 5.12 2.56
CA GLU A 50 -14.40 6.10 2.14
C GLU A 50 -14.46 7.33 3.05
N LYS A 51 -14.35 7.12 4.37
CA LYS A 51 -14.53 8.17 5.39
C LYS A 51 -13.23 8.85 5.84
N ASP A 52 -12.10 8.44 5.28
CA ASP A 52 -10.80 9.01 5.65
C ASP A 52 -10.57 10.38 5.02
N SER A 53 -9.85 11.24 5.73
CA SER A 53 -9.35 12.49 5.18
C SER A 53 -8.45 12.23 3.98
N ARG A 54 -8.63 13.00 2.90
CA ARG A 54 -7.80 12.94 1.69
C ARG A 54 -6.56 13.85 1.78
N ILE A 55 -6.38 14.58 2.88
CA ILE A 55 -5.21 15.44 3.08
C ILE A 55 -3.99 14.57 3.39
N VAL A 56 -2.94 14.68 2.58
CA VAL A 56 -1.70 13.94 2.76
C VAL A 56 -0.86 14.57 3.87
N GLN A 57 -1.10 14.13 5.10
CA GLN A 57 -0.38 14.57 6.30
C GLN A 57 -0.19 13.43 7.29
N GLY A 58 0.58 13.67 8.36
CA GLY A 58 0.76 12.71 9.45
C GLY A 58 1.18 11.31 8.97
N SER A 59 0.42 10.28 9.40
CA SER A 59 0.69 8.88 9.08
C SER A 59 0.48 8.53 7.60
N LEU A 60 -0.48 9.16 6.92
CA LEU A 60 -0.70 8.94 5.48
C LEU A 60 0.51 9.44 4.68
N LYS A 61 1.02 10.63 5.01
CA LYS A 61 2.24 11.18 4.38
C LYS A 61 3.42 10.25 4.54
N LYS A 62 3.73 9.82 5.77
CA LYS A 62 4.88 8.92 6.04
C LYS A 62 4.79 7.62 5.24
N ARG A 63 3.61 6.99 5.21
CA ARG A 63 3.38 5.75 4.47
C ARG A 63 3.52 5.93 2.96
N LEU A 64 2.97 7.01 2.40
CA LEU A 64 3.11 7.32 0.98
C LEU A 64 4.56 7.64 0.61
N GLN A 65 5.32 8.32 1.47
CA GLN A 65 6.74 8.62 1.24
C GLN A 65 7.55 7.34 1.05
N VAL A 66 7.43 6.36 1.95
CA VAL A 66 8.16 5.08 1.80
C VAL A 66 7.79 4.39 0.49
N LEU A 67 6.49 4.33 0.14
CA LEU A 67 6.08 3.72 -1.12
C LEU A 67 6.68 4.43 -2.34
N MET A 68 6.69 5.76 -2.35
CA MET A 68 7.22 6.57 -3.45
C MET A 68 8.75 6.51 -3.54
N GLU A 69 9.47 6.65 -2.42
CA GLU A 69 10.93 6.66 -2.34
C GLU A 69 11.53 5.32 -2.81
N HIS A 70 10.84 4.21 -2.55
CA HIS A 70 11.27 2.88 -2.95
C HIS A 70 10.61 2.37 -4.24
N ASN A 71 9.82 3.20 -4.92
CA ASN A 71 9.06 2.81 -6.12
C ASN A 71 8.22 1.53 -5.91
N LEU A 72 7.65 1.37 -4.71
CA LEU A 72 6.83 0.24 -4.30
C LEU A 72 5.37 0.44 -4.72
N SER A 73 4.79 -0.55 -5.37
CA SER A 73 3.34 -0.58 -5.62
C SER A 73 2.58 -1.09 -4.39
N LEU A 74 1.40 -0.53 -4.13
CA LEU A 74 0.44 -1.04 -3.15
C LEU A 74 -0.80 -1.55 -3.88
N MET A 75 -1.17 -2.80 -3.61
CA MET A 75 -2.43 -3.40 -4.05
C MET A 75 -3.22 -3.87 -2.82
N ALA A 76 -4.52 -3.61 -2.80
CA ALA A 76 -5.38 -4.00 -1.69
C ALA A 76 -6.66 -4.68 -2.20
N PHE A 77 -7.08 -5.74 -1.51
CA PHE A 77 -8.39 -6.35 -1.71
C PHE A 77 -9.07 -6.57 -0.35
N HIS A 78 -10.20 -5.92 -0.13
CA HIS A 78 -10.95 -6.00 1.12
C HIS A 78 -12.04 -7.07 1.02
N LEU A 79 -13.30 -6.72 0.74
CA LEU A 79 -14.39 -7.70 0.67
C LEU A 79 -14.19 -8.85 -0.35
N PRO A 80 -13.50 -8.65 -1.50
CA PRO A 80 -13.26 -9.72 -2.45
C PRO A 80 -12.16 -10.71 -2.08
N LEU A 81 -11.41 -10.47 -1.00
CA LEU A 81 -10.34 -11.36 -0.52
C LEU A 81 -10.91 -12.35 0.51
#